data_AF-A0A7J9MV40-F1
#
_entry.id   AF-A0A7J9MV40-F1
#
_cell.length_a   1.000
_cell.length_b   1.000
_cell.length_c   1.000
_cell.angle_alpha   90.00
_cell.angle_beta   90.00
_cell.angle_gamma   90.00
#
_symmetry.space_group_name_H-M   'P 1'
#
loop_
_entity.id
_entity.type
_entity.pdbx_description
1 polymer ?
#
loop_
_entity_poly.entity_id
_entity_poly.type
_entity_poly.pdbx_seq_one_letter_code
_entity_poly.pdbx_strand_id
1 'polypeptide(L)' 'MKGISYRGYRICFGRYALQALEPAWITSRQIEAGRHAMTRNVRRGGKIWVRIFLNKPVTVRPTETCMGSGKGSPE' A
#
# COMPACT_ATOMS: atom_id res chain seq x y z
N MET A 1 -10.93 -9.15 -1.03
CA MET A 1 -11.03 -8.64 0.35
C MET A 1 -12.46 -8.13 0.51
N LYS A 2 -13.17 -8.48 1.59
CA LYS A 2 -14.59 -8.12 1.77
C LYS A 2 -14.80 -7.54 3.17
N GLY A 3 -15.71 -6.58 3.30
CA GLY A 3 -16.10 -5.97 4.57
C GLY A 3 -15.48 -4.59 4.85
N ILE A 4 -15.95 -3.97 5.92
CA ILE A 4 -15.51 -2.66 6.42
C ILE A 4 -14.19 -2.77 7.19
N SER A 5 -13.36 -1.72 7.13
CA SER A 5 -12.13 -1.68 7.91
C SER A 5 -12.41 -1.36 9.39
N TYR A 6 -11.92 -2.20 10.29
CA TYR A 6 -11.98 -1.95 11.74
C TYR A 6 -10.75 -1.21 12.28
N ARG A 7 -9.67 -1.07 11.49
CA ARG A 7 -8.39 -0.46 11.89
C ARG A 7 -7.98 0.67 10.96
N GLY A 8 -7.30 1.69 11.49
CA GLY A 8 -6.78 2.80 10.68
C GLY A 8 -7.84 3.77 10.12
N TYR A 9 -9.10 3.68 10.56
CA TYR A 9 -10.21 4.51 10.06
C TYR A 9 -10.27 5.91 10.70
N ARG A 10 -9.56 6.14 11.82
CA ARG A 10 -9.49 7.44 12.48
C ARG A 10 -8.24 8.21 12.05
N ILE A 11 -8.37 9.52 11.95
CA ILE A 11 -7.24 10.45 11.72
C ILE A 11 -6.40 10.49 13.01
N CYS A 12 -5.15 10.03 12.94
CA CYS A 12 -4.23 10.07 14.08
C CYS A 12 -3.29 11.28 14.04
N PHE A 13 -3.04 11.83 12.85
CA PHE A 13 -2.11 12.94 12.64
C PHE A 13 -2.72 13.95 11.66
N GLY A 14 -2.52 15.24 11.93
CA GLY A 14 -3.02 16.33 11.08
C GLY A 14 -4.52 16.58 11.22
N ARG A 15 -5.07 17.37 10.28
CA ARG A 15 -6.50 17.73 10.22
C ARG A 15 -7.28 16.97 9.13
N TYR A 16 -6.57 16.45 8.12
CA TYR A 16 -7.17 15.83 6.94
C TYR A 16 -6.49 14.51 6.63
N ALA A 17 -7.24 13.57 6.06
CA ALA A 17 -6.74 12.27 5.61
C ALA A 17 -7.50 11.81 4.36
N LEU A 18 -6.89 10.90 3.61
CA LEU A 18 -7.53 10.22 2.50
C LEU A 18 -8.20 8.93 2.99
N GLN A 19 -9.48 8.76 2.66
CA GLN A 19 -10.24 7.57 2.99
C GLN A 19 -10.32 6.65 1.77
N ALA A 20 -10.02 5.37 1.95
CA ALA A 20 -10.29 4.35 0.95
C ALA A 20 -11.79 4.03 0.93
N LEU A 21 -12.41 4.15 -0.25
CA LEU A 21 -13.81 3.78 -0.45
C LEU A 21 -13.97 2.27 -0.64
N GLU A 22 -12.94 1.62 -1.17
CA GLU A 22 -12.97 0.21 -1.54
C GLU A 22 -11.68 -0.50 -1.09
N PRO A 23 -11.76 -1.81 -0.80
CA PRO A 23 -10.59 -2.59 -0.44
C PRO A 23 -9.76 -2.95 -1.68
N ALA A 24 -8.49 -2.55 -1.68
CA ALA A 24 -7.56 -2.83 -2.78
C ALA A 24 -6.22 -3.43 -2.27
N TRP A 25 -5.55 -4.19 -3.13
CA TRP A 25 -4.14 -4.53 -2.94
C TRP A 25 -3.29 -3.37 -3.41
N ILE A 26 -2.40 -2.89 -2.54
CA ILE A 26 -1.52 -1.76 -2.83
C ILE A 26 -0.07 -2.26 -2.73
N THR A 27 0.75 -1.90 -3.72
CA THR A 27 2.18 -2.21 -3.75
C THR A 27 3.02 -1.09 -3.13
N SER A 28 4.25 -1.41 -2.71
CA SER A 28 5.19 -0.42 -2.14
C SER A 28 5.44 0.74 -3.11
N ARG A 29 5.53 0.43 -4.42
CA ARG A 29 5.70 1.41 -5.50
C ARG A 29 4.54 2.38 -5.59
N GLN A 30 3.31 1.93 -5.40
CA GLN A 30 2.11 2.79 -5.42
C GLN A 30 2.08 3.74 -4.22
N ILE A 31 2.43 3.23 -3.02
CA ILE A 31 2.53 4.05 -1.81
C ILE A 31 3.56 5.17 -2.02
N GLU A 32 4.72 4.81 -2.58
CA GLU A 32 5.81 5.75 -2.81
C GLU A 32 5.47 6.77 -3.91
N ALA A 33 4.80 6.34 -4.98
CA ALA A 33 4.30 7.24 -6.02
C ALA A 33 3.33 8.29 -5.43
N GLY A 34 2.39 7.87 -4.57
CA GLY A 34 1.48 8.77 -3.86
C GLY A 34 2.22 9.75 -2.95
N ARG A 35 3.18 9.26 -2.15
CA ARG A 35 4.02 10.10 -1.29
C ARG A 35 4.79 11.15 -2.09
N HIS A 36 5.37 10.74 -3.22
CA HIS A 36 6.12 11.63 -4.09
C HIS A 36 5.22 12.72 -4.71
N ALA A 37 4.03 12.34 -5.19
CA ALA A 37 3.05 13.29 -5.74
C ALA A 37 2.58 14.31 -4.67
N MET A 38 2.27 13.85 -3.45
CA MET A 38 1.90 14.74 -2.35
C MET A 38 3.05 15.70 -1.99
N THR A 39 4.28 15.19 -1.90
CA THR A 39 5.46 16.00 -1.55
C THR A 39 5.72 17.10 -2.58
N ARG A 40 5.53 16.82 -3.87
CA ARG A 40 5.68 17.83 -4.95
C ARG A 40 4.66 18.96 -4.82
N ASN A 41 3.40 18.62 -4.55
CA ASN A 41 2.32 19.61 -4.44
C ASN A 41 2.44 20.47 -3.17
N VAL A 42 2.90 19.88 -2.06
CA VAL A 42 3.00 20.56 -0.75
C VAL A 42 4.25 21.46 -0.64
N ARG A 43 5.15 21.46 -1.65
CA ARG A 43 6.34 22.35 -1.74
C ARG A 43 7.14 22.43 -0.43
N ARG A 44 7.36 21.28 0.24
CA ARG A 44 8.10 21.11 1.51
C ARG A 44 7.52 21.82 2.75
N GLY A 45 6.39 22.52 2.65
CA GLY A 45 5.80 23.26 3.77
C GLY A 45 4.92 22.45 4.72
N GLY A 46 4.67 21.17 4.42
CA GLY A 46 3.74 20.32 5.18
C GLY A 46 4.32 18.96 5.52
N LYS A 47 3.87 18.41 6.65
CA LYS A 47 4.20 17.06 7.09
C LYS A 47 3.18 16.07 6.49
N ILE A 48 3.68 14.97 5.95
CA ILE A 48 2.86 13.92 5.33
C ILE A 48 3.10 12.63 6.10
N TRP A 49 2.02 11.92 6.44
CA TRP A 49 2.08 10.66 7.16
C TRP A 49 1.51 9.54 6.30
N VAL A 50 2.26 8.45 6.16
CA VAL A 50 1.80 7.22 5.50
C VAL A 50 1.59 6.17 6.58
N ARG A 51 0.37 5.62 6.67
CA ARG A 51 0.00 4.63 7.70
C ARG A 51 -0.21 3.22 7.16
N ILE A 52 -0.10 3.04 5.85
CA ILE A 52 -0.23 1.74 5.18
C ILE A 52 1.18 1.18 5.01
N PHE A 53 1.39 -0.05 5.44
CA PHE A 53 2.65 -0.79 5.25
C PHE A 53 2.34 -2.13 4.59
N LEU A 54 3.18 -2.56 3.65
CA LEU A 54 3.06 -3.90 3.08
C LEU A 54 3.55 -4.93 4.10
N ASN A 55 2.63 -5.72 4.63
CA ASN A 55 2.95 -6.83 5.52
C ASN A 55 2.56 -8.20 4.95
N LYS A 56 1.95 -8.24 3.76
CA LYS A 56 1.51 -9.47 3.12
C LYS A 56 2.48 -9.84 2.00
N PRO A 57 3.32 -10.87 2.18
CA PRO A 57 4.16 -11.37 1.10
C PRO A 57 3.29 -12.02 0.02
N VAL A 58 3.61 -11.77 -1.25
CA VAL A 58 2.96 -12.42 -2.39
C VAL A 58 4.03 -13.27 -3.08
N THR A 59 3.83 -14.58 -3.13
CA THR A 59 4.78 -15.48 -3.79
C THR A 59 4.57 -15.46 -5.29
N VAL A 60 5.65 -15.29 -6.05
CA VAL A 60 5.63 -15.31 -7.52
C VAL A 60 6.53 -16.45 -8.00
N ARG A 61 6.14 -17.10 -9.09
CA ARG A 61 7.00 -18.05 -9.80
C ARG A 61 7.45 -17.43 -11.12
N PRO A 62 8.68 -17.70 -11.58
CA PRO A 62 9.14 -17.25 -12.89
C PRO A 62 8.25 -17.79 -14.00
N THR A 63 8.00 -16.96 -15.02
CA THR A 63 7.13 -17.26 -16.17
C THR A 63 7.57 -18.50 -16.95
N GLU A 64 8.86 -18.86 -16.90
CA GLU A 64 9.47 -19.95 -17.66
C GLU A 64 9.37 -21.32 -16.97
N THR A 65 8.74 -21.40 -15.80
CA THR A 65 8.65 -22.65 -15.03
C THR A 65 7.32 -23.38 -15.25
N CYS A 66 7.38 -24.69 -15.45
CA CYS A 66 6.19 -25.54 -15.50
C CYS A 66 5.47 -25.57 -14.14
N MET A 67 4.19 -25.96 -14.17
CA MET A 67 3.38 -26.18 -12.96
C MET A 67 3.96 -27.33 -12.11
N GLY A 68 3.94 -27.21 -10.78
CA GLY A 68 4.55 -28.21 -9.86
C GLY A 68 5.65 -27.63 -8.95
N SER A 69 6.36 -28.46 -8.19
CA SER A 69 7.60 -28.10 -7.45
C SER A 69 7.52 -27.11 -6.26
N GLY A 70 6.34 -26.92 -5.64
CA GLY A 70 6.20 -26.14 -4.39
C GLY A 70 6.10 -24.61 -4.56
N LYS A 71 5.87 -23.84 -3.49
CA LYS A 71 5.60 -22.39 -3.60
C LYS A 71 6.84 -21.60 -4.06
N GLY A 72 6.61 -20.56 -4.87
CA GLY A 72 7.67 -19.64 -5.29
C GLY A 72 8.15 -18.72 -4.16
N SER A 73 9.22 -17.98 -4.41
CA SER A 73 9.74 -16.99 -3.47
C SER A 73 8.77 -15.80 -3.32
N PRO A 74 8.67 -15.19 -2.12
CA PRO A 74 7.95 -13.94 -1.94
C PRO A 74 8.65 -12.80 -2.68
N GLU A 75 7.92 -12.10 -3.53
CA GLU A 75 8.33 -10.85 -4.21
C GLU A 75 7.46 -9.67 -3.75
#